data_AF-A0A960KB60-F1
#
_entry.id   AF-A0A960KB60-F1
#
_cell.length_a   1.000
_cell.length_b   1.000
_cell.length_c   1.000
_cell.angle_alpha   90.00
_cell.angle_beta   90.00
_cell.angle_gamma   90.00
#
_symmetry.space_group_name_H-M   'P 1'
#
loop_
_entity.id
_entity.type
_entity.pdbx_description
1 polymer ?
#
loop_
_entity_poly.entity_id
_entity_poly.type
_entity_poly.pdbx_seq_one_letter_code
_entity_poly.pdbx_strand_id
1 'polypeptide(L)'
;LLEHEQVAIVDIDNGARLETYVIAGERGSGDLCLNGAAARLVAPGDRVIVISYADYDQADLAAYEPRVVHVDTANVVVDEATAALIAAADGPPPRRYVEVPASR
;
A
#
# COMPACT_ATOMS: atom_id res chain seq x y z
N LEU A 1 8.63 -1.81 -8.01
CA LEU A 1 7.56 -1.58 -9.00
C LEU A 1 8.18 -1.24 -10.34
N LEU A 2 8.28 -2.26 -11.17
CA LEU A 2 8.55 -2.24 -12.59
C LEU A 2 7.23 -2.36 -13.34
N GLU A 3 7.22 -1.94 -14.61
CA GLU A 3 6.09 -2.21 -15.48
C GLU A 3 5.86 -3.73 -15.59
N HIS A 4 4.60 -4.15 -15.55
CA HIS A 4 4.16 -5.55 -15.52
C HIS A 4 4.51 -6.34 -14.24
N GLU A 5 5.07 -5.70 -13.21
CA GLU A 5 5.28 -6.35 -11.90
C GLU A 5 3.93 -6.67 -11.25
N GLN A 6 3.80 -7.87 -10.66
CA GLN A 6 2.61 -8.26 -9.90
C GLN A 6 2.52 -7.43 -8.61
N VAL A 7 1.32 -6.94 -8.32
CA VAL A 7 1.01 -6.20 -7.10
C VAL A 7 -0.29 -6.70 -6.48
N ALA A 8 -0.32 -6.72 -5.14
CA ALA A 8 -1.56 -6.78 -4.38
C ALA A 8 -2.07 -5.36 -4.15
N ILE A 9 -3.37 -5.15 -4.34
CA ILE A 9 -4.09 -3.93 -4.00
C ILE A 9 -5.05 -4.27 -2.88
N VAL A 10 -4.96 -3.54 -1.77
CA VAL A 10 -5.88 -3.66 -0.65
C VAL A 10 -6.56 -2.31 -0.39
N ASP A 11 -7.88 -2.33 -0.37
CA ASP A 11 -8.72 -1.16 -0.21
C ASP A 11 -9.03 -0.94 1.27
N ILE A 12 -8.73 0.24 1.79
CA ILE A 12 -8.92 0.61 3.19
C ILE A 12 -10.39 0.89 3.49
N ASP A 13 -11.12 1.45 2.52
CA ASP A 13 -12.47 1.98 2.72
C ASP A 13 -13.53 0.88 2.60
N ASN A 14 -13.35 -0.09 1.70
CA ASN A 14 -14.30 -1.19 1.51
C ASN A 14 -13.75 -2.59 1.87
N GLY A 15 -12.44 -2.71 2.13
CA GLY A 15 -11.80 -3.98 2.54
C GLY A 15 -11.54 -4.97 1.41
N ALA A 16 -11.77 -4.60 0.14
CA ALA A 16 -11.47 -5.45 -1.01
C ALA A 16 -9.97 -5.75 -1.11
N ARG A 17 -9.67 -6.94 -1.63
CA ARG A 17 -8.31 -7.43 -1.83
C ARG A 17 -8.23 -8.07 -3.20
N LEU A 18 -7.29 -7.64 -4.01
CA LEU A 18 -7.06 -8.21 -5.33
C LEU A 18 -5.57 -8.23 -5.68
N GLU A 19 -5.24 -9.05 -6.66
CA GLU A 19 -3.92 -9.09 -7.29
C GLU A 19 -4.05 -8.66 -8.74
N THR A 20 -3.10 -7.86 -9.20
CA THR A 20 -3.02 -7.37 -10.58
C THR A 20 -1.57 -7.08 -10.94
N TYR A 21 -1.34 -6.33 -12.02
CA TYR A 21 0.00 -5.93 -12.46
C TYR A 21 0.08 -4.42 -12.70
N VAL A 22 1.29 -3.88 -12.63
CA VAL A 22 1.56 -2.45 -12.84
C VAL A 22 1.53 -2.09 -14.32
N ILE A 23 0.89 -0.97 -14.65
CA ILE A 23 1.02 -0.26 -15.93
C ILE A 23 1.59 1.12 -15.60
N ALA A 24 2.62 1.57 -16.31
CA ALA A 24 3.26 2.84 -16.03
C ALA A 24 2.32 4.02 -16.37
N GLY A 25 2.09 4.90 -15.40
CA GLY A 25 1.36 6.16 -15.58
C GLY A 25 2.26 7.31 -16.02
N GLU A 26 1.65 8.46 -16.29
CA GLU A 26 2.39 9.69 -16.58
C GLU A 26 3.15 10.17 -15.34
N ARG A 27 4.43 10.53 -15.52
CA ARG A 27 5.28 10.97 -14.40
C ARG A 27 4.74 12.26 -13.80
N GLY A 28 4.47 12.22 -12.50
CA GLY A 28 4.07 13.39 -11.71
C GLY A 28 2.58 13.74 -11.79
N SER A 29 1.76 12.94 -12.47
CA SER A 29 0.30 13.17 -12.49
C SER A 29 -0.35 12.87 -11.13
N GLY A 30 0.21 11.94 -10.36
CA GLY A 30 -0.40 11.43 -9.13
C GLY A 30 -1.54 10.45 -9.40
N ASP A 31 -1.73 10.00 -10.65
CA ASP A 31 -2.83 9.11 -11.00
C ASP A 31 -2.63 7.71 -10.42
N LEU A 32 -3.68 7.20 -9.78
CA LEU A 32 -3.83 5.79 -9.45
C LEU A 32 -5.09 5.28 -10.12
N CYS A 33 -4.90 4.52 -11.21
CA CYS A 33 -6.01 4.07 -12.05
C CYS A 33 -6.14 2.55 -12.01
N LEU A 34 -7.27 2.08 -11.48
CA LEU A 34 -7.65 0.67 -11.55
C LEU A 34 -8.61 0.46 -12.71
N ASN A 35 -8.22 -0.41 -13.63
CA ASN A 35 -8.92 -0.63 -14.89
C ASN A 35 -9.63 -1.98 -14.93
N GLY A 36 -10.61 -2.10 -15.82
CA GLY A 36 -11.28 -3.38 -16.11
C GLY A 36 -11.94 -4.00 -14.90
N ALA A 37 -11.62 -5.28 -14.62
CA ALA A 37 -12.22 -6.01 -13.51
C ALA A 37 -11.88 -5.41 -12.12
N ALA A 38 -10.70 -4.79 -11.98
CA ALA A 38 -10.29 -4.15 -10.72
C ALA A 38 -11.16 -2.94 -10.37
N ALA A 39 -11.64 -2.19 -11.37
CA ALA A 39 -12.54 -1.05 -11.18
C ALA A 39 -13.90 -1.41 -10.56
N ARG A 40 -14.24 -2.71 -10.50
CA ARG A 40 -15.46 -3.19 -9.85
C ARG A 40 -15.30 -3.39 -8.34
N LEU A 41 -14.07 -3.37 -7.84
CA LEU A 41 -13.71 -3.65 -6.45
C LEU A 41 -13.23 -2.41 -5.69
N VAL A 42 -12.92 -1.31 -6.39
CA VAL A 42 -12.40 -0.07 -5.84
C VAL A 42 -13.07 1.10 -6.55
N ALA A 43 -13.56 2.08 -5.81
CA ALA A 43 -14.21 3.27 -6.33
C ALA A 43 -13.26 4.48 -6.38
N PRO A 44 -13.50 5.47 -7.27
CA PRO A 44 -12.78 6.74 -7.21
C PRO A 44 -12.95 7.41 -5.83
N GLY A 45 -11.82 7.74 -5.20
CA GLY A 45 -11.77 8.32 -3.86
C GLY A 45 -11.46 7.32 -2.74
N ASP A 46 -11.54 6.02 -3.01
CA ASP A 46 -11.09 4.99 -2.06
C ASP A 46 -9.57 5.07 -1.88
N ARG A 47 -9.12 4.85 -0.64
CA ARG A 47 -7.70 4.78 -0.27
C ARG A 47 -7.26 3.33 -0.39
N VAL A 48 -6.17 3.13 -1.13
CA VAL A 48 -5.61 1.79 -1.35
C VAL A 48 -4.15 1.72 -0.92
N ILE A 49 -3.70 0.53 -0.56
CA ILE A 49 -2.29 0.20 -0.37
C ILE A 49 -1.86 -0.72 -1.52
N VAL A 50 -0.77 -0.36 -2.18
CA VAL A 50 -0.12 -1.16 -3.24
C VAL A 50 1.07 -1.88 -2.65
N ILE A 51 1.13 -3.20 -2.83
CA ILE A 51 2.18 -4.05 -2.26
C ILE A 51 2.75 -4.93 -3.37
N SER A 52 4.08 -4.97 -3.51
CA SER A 52 4.72 -6.08 -4.22
C SER A 52 5.55 -6.91 -3.26
N TYR A 53 5.69 -8.18 -3.61
CA TYR A 53 6.45 -9.16 -2.88
C TYR A 53 7.58 -9.66 -3.76
N ALA A 54 8.67 -10.06 -3.12
CA ALA A 54 9.76 -10.74 -3.78
C ALA A 54 10.25 -11.86 -2.87
N ASP A 55 10.63 -12.97 -3.49
CA ASP A 55 11.30 -14.06 -2.80
C ASP A 55 12.78 -13.74 -2.67
N TYR A 56 13.32 -14.01 -1.49
CA TYR A 56 14.73 -13.81 -1.16
C TYR A 56 15.29 -15.08 -0.53
N ASP A 57 16.57 -15.33 -0.78
CA ASP A 57 17.30 -16.31 -0.01
C ASP A 57 17.57 -15.79 1.40
N GLN A 58 17.70 -16.71 2.37
CA GLN A 58 17.92 -16.37 3.78
C GLN A 58 19.13 -15.45 4.00
N ALA A 59 20.17 -15.59 3.16
CA ALA A 59 21.38 -14.77 3.24
C ALA A 59 21.12 -13.30 2.84
N ASP A 60 20.24 -13.07 1.86
CA ASP A 60 19.92 -11.73 1.36
C ASP A 60 19.03 -10.95 2.35
N LEU A 61 18.22 -11.67 3.14
CA LEU A 61 17.34 -11.06 4.15
C LEU A 61 18.10 -10.26 5.22
N ALA A 62 19.37 -10.58 5.48
CA ALA A 62 20.18 -9.85 6.47
C ALA A 62 20.44 -8.39 6.08
N ALA A 63 20.42 -8.08 4.78
CA ALA A 63 20.62 -6.74 4.24
C ALA A 63 19.34 -6.17 3.59
N TYR A 64 18.22 -6.89 3.66
CA TYR A 64 16.98 -6.47 3.06
C TYR A 64 16.30 -5.37 3.88
N GLU A 65 15.95 -4.29 3.19
CA GLU A 65 15.06 -3.25 3.72
C GLU A 65 13.92 -3.04 2.73
N PRO A 66 12.65 -3.11 3.17
CA PRO A 66 11.52 -2.83 2.29
C PRO A 66 11.50 -1.36 1.90
N ARG A 67 11.20 -1.10 0.63
CA ARG A 67 10.95 0.28 0.19
C ARG A 67 9.52 0.68 0.51
N VAL A 68 9.36 1.50 1.53
CA VAL A 68 8.06 2.10 1.91
C VAL A 68 7.98 3.51 1.35
N VAL A 69 6.88 3.82 0.66
CA VAL A 69 6.61 5.16 0.12
C VAL A 69 5.27 5.62 0.69
N HIS A 70 5.29 6.76 1.38
CA HIS A 70 4.09 7.41 1.85
C HIS A 70 3.68 8.52 0.88
N VAL A 71 2.38 8.72 0.74
CA VAL A 71 1.81 9.79 -0.07
C VAL A 71 0.74 10.54 0.72
N ASP A 72 0.48 11.77 0.31
CA ASP A 72 -0.66 12.56 0.80
C ASP A 72 -1.96 12.25 0.02
N THR A 73 -3.02 13.00 0.31
CA THR A 73 -4.34 12.85 -0.33
C THR A 73 -4.35 13.24 -1.81
N ALA A 74 -3.29 13.87 -2.31
CA ALA A 74 -3.08 14.18 -3.72
C ALA A 74 -2.07 13.23 -4.38
N ASN A 75 -1.74 12.11 -3.72
CA ASN A 75 -0.75 11.12 -4.15
C ASN A 75 0.67 11.69 -4.34
N VAL A 76 1.00 12.78 -3.66
CA VAL A 76 2.35 13.35 -3.64
C VAL A 76 3.16 12.65 -2.56
N VAL A 77 4.39 12.24 -2.89
CA VAL A 77 5.29 11.58 -1.93
C VAL A 77 5.63 12.52 -0.78
N VAL A 78 5.47 12.01 0.44
CA VAL A 78 5.77 12.74 1.69
C VAL A 78 6.74 11.95 2.57
N ASP A 79 7.38 12.65 3.50
CA ASP A 79 8.22 12.01 4.52
C ASP A 79 7.37 11.32 5.61
N GLU A 80 8.03 10.50 6.42
CA GLU A 80 7.39 9.71 7.48
C GLU A 80 6.73 10.58 8.56
N ALA A 81 7.32 11.74 8.88
CA ALA A 81 6.75 12.66 9.85
C ALA A 81 5.41 13.24 9.36
N THR A 82 5.37 13.66 8.11
CA THR A 82 4.16 14.16 7.45
C THR A 82 3.12 13.06 7.33
N ALA A 83 3.52 11.84 6.94
CA ALA A 83 2.63 10.69 6.87
C ALA A 83 1.97 10.37 8.22
N ALA A 84 2.75 10.41 9.31
CA ALA A 84 2.24 10.19 10.66
C ALA A 84 1.21 11.25 11.08
N LEU A 85 1.43 12.52 10.71
CA LEU A 85 0.49 13.60 10.96
C LEU A 85 -0.82 13.42 10.18
N ILE A 86 -0.74 13.02 8.91
CA ILE A 86 -1.91 12.73 8.07
C ILE A 86 -2.71 11.55 8.68
N ALA A 87 -2.04 10.46 9.02
CA ALA A 87 -2.69 9.29 9.60
C ALA A 87 -3.38 9.60 10.94
N ALA A 88 -2.77 10.45 11.77
CA ALA A 88 -3.35 10.85 13.05
C ALA A 88 -4.61 11.73 12.90
N ALA A 89 -4.78 12.42 11.76
CA ALA A 89 -5.96 13.21 11.46
C ALA A 89 -7.18 12.34 11.09
N ASP A 90 -6.95 11.16 10.49
CA ASP A 90 -7.99 10.23 10.04
C ASP A 90 -8.50 9.28 11.14
N GLY A 91 -7.93 9.35 12.35
CA GLY A 91 -8.29 8.54 13.51
C GLY A 91 -7.05 8.03 14.25
N PRO A 92 -7.24 7.33 15.39
CA PRO A 92 -6.11 6.74 16.09
C PRO A 92 -5.45 5.69 15.17
N PRO A 93 -4.10 5.65 15.09
CA PRO A 93 -3.41 4.63 14.32
C PRO A 93 -3.81 3.24 14.83
N PRO A 94 -3.81 2.21 13.95
CA PRO A 94 -4.04 0.85 14.38
C PRO A 94 -3.09 0.52 15.52
N ARG A 95 -3.64 0.03 16.65
CA ARG A 95 -2.81 -0.36 17.79
C ARG A 95 -1.91 -1.49 17.33
N ARG A 96 -0.61 -1.37 17.62
CA ARG A 96 0.35 -2.47 17.40
C ARG A 96 -0.24 -3.73 18.03
N TYR A 97 -0.31 -4.82 17.25
CA TYR A 97 -0.79 -6.10 17.77
C TYR A 97 -0.04 -6.42 19.06
N VAL A 98 -0.81 -6.55 20.15
CA VAL A 98 -0.28 -7.06 21.41
C VAL A 98 -0.46 -8.56 21.34
N GLU A 99 0.59 -9.33 21.58
CA GLU A 99 0.45 -10.78 21.73
C GLU A 99 -0.60 -11.06 22.80
N VAL A 100 -1.70 -11.68 22.40
CA VAL A 100 -2.69 -12.20 23.34
C VAL A 100 -2.17 -13.56 23.77
N PRO A 101 -1.82 -13.75 25.06
CA PRO A 101 -1.42 -15.08 25.54
C PRO A 101 -2.52 -16.06 25.19
N ALA A 102 -2.16 -17.18 24.56
CA ALA A 102 -3.12 -18.25 24.32
C ALA A 102 -3.73 -18.67 25.67
N SER A 103 -5.02 -18.39 25.84
CA SER A 103 -5.76 -18.80 27.04
C SER A 103 -5.71 -20.32 27.15
N ARG A 104 -5.20 -20.83 28.27
CA ARG A 104 -5.36 -22.23 28.67
C ARG A 104 -6.82 -22.57 28.94
#